data_AF-A0A2H9QTQ1-F1
#
_entry.id   AF-A0A2H9QTQ1-F1
#
_cell.length_a   1.000
_cell.length_b   1.000
_cell.length_c   1.000
_cell.angle_alpha   90.00
_cell.angle_beta   90.00
_cell.angle_gamma   90.00
#
_symmetry.space_group_name_H-M   'P 1'
#
loop_
_entity.id
_entity.type
_entity.pdbx_description
1 polymer ?
#
loop_
_entity_poly.entity_id
_entity_poly.type
_entity_poly.pdbx_seq_one_letter_code
_entity_poly.pdbx_strand_id
1 'polypeptide(L)' 'MIPKSFYDMDSRIVASEILGKTIVRKNMKLYGKIVETEAYYGIHDPASRAQAERKTNLSRWWGHAE' A
#
# COMPACT_ATOMS: atom_id res chain seq x y z
N MET A 1 15.24 2.46 8.36
CA MET A 1 13.87 1.92 8.45
C MET A 1 12.93 3.09 8.28
N ILE A 2 11.96 3.00 7.38
CA ILE A 2 11.04 4.10 7.09
C ILE A 2 10.07 4.23 8.28
N PRO A 3 9.78 5.45 8.79
CA PRO A 3 8.90 5.63 9.94
C PRO A 3 7.44 5.29 9.62
N LYS A 4 6.65 4.94 10.63
CA LYS A 4 5.21 4.66 10.45
C LYS A 4 4.47 5.84 9.80
N SER A 5 4.80 7.07 10.21
CA SER A 5 4.21 8.30 9.68
C SER A 5 4.34 8.47 8.17
N PHE A 6 5.31 7.82 7.52
CA PHE A 6 5.40 7.79 6.06
C PHE A 6 4.23 7.03 5.44
N TYR A 7 3.82 5.92 6.05
CA TYR A 7 2.74 5.06 5.54
C TYR A 7 1.35 5.58 5.90
N ASP A 8 1.27 6.56 6.81
CA ASP A 8 0.02 7.24 7.20
C ASP A 8 -0.30 8.46 6.29
N MET A 9 0.48 8.68 5.21
CA MET A 9 0.24 9.74 4.22
C MET A 9 -0.75 9.31 3.14
N ASP A 10 -1.19 10.25 2.31
CA ASP A 10 -2.00 10.00 1.11
C ASP A 10 -1.39 8.89 0.22
N SER A 11 -2.22 7.95 -0.22
CA SER A 11 -1.81 6.75 -0.97
C SER A 11 -1.00 7.07 -2.24
N ARG A 12 -1.30 8.16 -2.95
CA ARG A 12 -0.54 8.57 -4.15
C ARG A 12 0.84 9.11 -3.77
N ILE A 13 0.95 9.83 -2.67
CA ILE A 13 2.25 10.29 -2.15
C ILE A 13 3.10 9.08 -1.77
N VAL A 14 2.53 8.14 -1.00
CA VAL A 14 3.25 6.92 -0.60
C VAL A 14 3.72 6.12 -1.81
N ALA A 15 2.85 5.91 -2.81
CA ALA A 15 3.19 5.18 -4.03
C ALA A 15 4.35 5.84 -4.79
N SER A 16 4.32 7.15 -4.98
CA SER A 16 5.41 7.88 -5.66
C SER A 16 6.71 7.83 -4.86
N GLU A 17 6.67 8.16 -3.57
CA GLU A 17 7.86 8.35 -2.75
C GLU A 17 8.54 7.04 -2.31
N ILE A 18 7.82 5.92 -2.36
CA ILE A 18 8.38 4.60 -2.04
C ILE A 18 9.16 4.00 -3.22
N LEU A 19 9.02 4.55 -4.43
CA LEU A 19 9.83 4.14 -5.59
C LEU A 19 11.32 4.30 -5.29
N GLY A 20 12.09 3.31 -5.69
CA GLY A 20 13.52 3.23 -5.48
C GLY A 20 13.96 2.83 -4.06
N LYS A 21 13.04 2.71 -3.09
CA LYS A 21 13.36 2.16 -1.76
C LYS A 21 13.57 0.64 -1.84
N THR A 22 14.28 0.08 -0.86
CA THR A 22 14.56 -1.36 -0.77
C THR A 22 13.61 -2.04 0.21
N ILE A 23 12.85 -3.03 -0.25
CA ILE A 23 12.12 -3.95 0.62
C ILE A 23 13.06 -5.05 1.12
N VAL A 24 12.98 -5.36 2.41
CA VAL A 24 13.91 -6.31 3.07
C VAL A 24 13.12 -7.40 3.78
N ARG A 25 13.41 -8.67 3.43
CA ARG A 25 12.92 -9.85 4.16
C ARG A 25 14.08 -10.46 4.95
N LYS A 26 14.17 -10.10 6.24
CA LYS A 26 15.31 -10.44 7.12
C LYS A 26 15.57 -11.94 7.26
N ASN A 27 14.52 -12.73 7.48
CA ASN A 27 14.67 -14.18 7.75
C ASN A 27 15.30 -14.98 6.60
N MET A 28 15.18 -14.48 5.37
CA MET A 28 15.72 -15.13 4.16
C MET A 28 16.83 -14.31 3.50
N LYS A 29 17.27 -13.20 4.13
CA LYS A 29 18.23 -12.24 3.56
C LYS A 29 17.90 -11.84 2.12
N LEU A 30 16.61 -11.59 1.83
CA LEU A 30 16.17 -11.14 0.52
C LEU A 30 15.99 -9.63 0.50
N TYR A 31 16.37 -9.02 -0.62
CA TYR A 31 16.29 -7.58 -0.87
C TYR A 31 15.73 -7.36 -2.28
N GLY A 32 14.91 -6.33 -2.43
CA GLY A 32 14.42 -5.91 -3.75
C GLY A 32 14.24 -4.40 -3.78
N LYS A 33 14.58 -3.78 -4.90
CA LYS A 33 14.26 -2.37 -5.13
C LYS A 33 12.83 -2.27 -5.64
N ILE A 34 12.04 -1.39 -5.06
CA ILE A 34 10.69 -1.10 -5.54
C ILE A 34 10.83 -0.26 -6.82
N VAL A 35 10.35 -0.77 -7.94
CA VAL A 35 10.46 -0.11 -9.26
C VAL A 35 9.11 0.28 -9.84
N GLU A 36 8.03 -0.21 -9.26
CA GLU A 36 6.65 0.01 -9.70
C GLU A 36 5.71 -0.04 -8.51
N THR A 37 4.67 0.79 -8.53
CA THR A 37 3.66 0.92 -7.49
C THR A 37 2.34 1.43 -8.08
N GLU A 38 1.23 1.02 -7.48
CA GLU A 38 -0.10 1.56 -7.78
C GLU A 38 -0.75 2.08 -6.49
N ALA A 39 -1.49 3.19 -6.60
CA ALA A 39 -2.28 3.74 -5.51
C ALA A 39 -3.76 3.45 -5.75
N TYR A 40 -4.44 2.96 -4.71
CA TYR A 40 -5.88 2.68 -4.73
C TYR A 40 -6.60 3.52 -3.66
N TYR A 41 -7.70 4.17 -4.03
CA TYR A 41 -8.46 5.07 -3.13
C TYR A 41 -9.67 4.41 -2.46
N GLY A 42 -9.55 3.13 -2.12
CA GLY A 42 -10.52 2.48 -1.23
C GLY A 42 -11.92 2.41 -1.82
N ILE A 43 -12.91 2.98 -1.13
CA ILE A 43 -14.34 2.88 -1.47
C ILE A 43 -14.71 3.67 -2.74
N HIS A 44 -13.98 4.75 -3.04
CA HIS A 44 -14.27 5.65 -4.16
C HIS A 44 -13.57 5.26 -5.46
N ASP A 45 -12.76 4.20 -5.42
CA ASP A 45 -11.99 3.73 -6.57
C ASP A 45 -12.62 2.46 -7.16
N PRO A 46 -13.22 2.52 -8.37
CA PRO A 46 -13.79 1.36 -9.05
C PRO A 46 -12.85 0.17 -9.21
N ALA A 47 -11.54 0.40 -9.30
CA ALA A 47 -10.54 -0.65 -9.44
C ALA A 47 -10.11 -1.24 -8.09
N SER A 48 -10.40 -0.55 -6.98
CA SER A 48 -10.06 -0.99 -5.64
C SER A 48 -10.95 -2.13 -5.18
N ARG A 49 -10.34 -3.14 -4.55
CA ARG A 49 -11.10 -4.24 -3.92
C ARG A 49 -11.89 -3.80 -2.69
N ALA A 50 -11.69 -2.58 -2.20
CA ALA A 50 -12.47 -2.00 -1.10
C ALA A 50 -13.72 -1.22 -1.58
N GLN A 51 -13.92 -1.08 -2.89
CA GLN A 51 -14.99 -0.28 -3.50
C GLN A 51 -16.41 -0.59 -3.01
N ALA A 52 -16.70 -1.87 -2.75
CA ALA A 52 -18.10 -2.32 -2.68
C ALA A 52 -18.70 -2.42 -1.27
N GLU A 53 -18.06 -1.87 -0.22
CA GLU A 53 -18.38 -2.17 1.21
C GLU A 53 -18.38 -3.67 1.57
N ARG A 54 -18.13 -4.56 0.60
CA ARG A 54 -18.01 -6.00 0.72
C ARG A 54 -16.66 -6.30 1.36
N LYS A 55 -16.59 -6.14 2.68
CA LYS A 55 -15.54 -6.70 3.51
C LYS A 55 -15.61 -8.21 3.38
N THR A 56 -14.81 -8.74 2.47
CA THR A 56 -14.50 -10.17 2.41
C THR A 56 -13.42 -10.47 3.45
N ASN A 57 -13.18 -11.75 3.74
CA ASN A 57 -12.05 -12.15 4.58
C ASN A 57 -10.70 -11.59 4.06
N LEU A 58 -10.60 -11.30 2.75
CA LEU A 58 -9.41 -10.79 2.08
C LEU A 58 -9.30 -9.25 2.13
N SER A 59 -10.43 -8.52 2.05
CA SER A 59 -10.47 -7.06 2.01
C SER A 59 -10.72 -6.40 3.38
N ARG A 60 -10.89 -7.19 4.45
CA ARG A 60 -11.20 -6.68 5.81
C ARG A 60 -10.20 -5.66 6.38
N TRP A 61 -8.97 -5.66 5.88
CA TRP A 61 -7.87 -4.77 6.32
C TRP A 61 -7.70 -3.53 5.45
N TRP A 62 -8.42 -3.45 4.33
CA TRP A 62 -8.32 -2.34 3.40
C TRP A 62 -9.21 -1.26 3.99
N GLY A 63 -8.59 -0.37 4.79
CA GLY A 63 -9.28 0.71 5.49
C GLY A 63 -10.06 1.59 4.53
N HIS A 64 -10.97 2.39 5.09
CA HIS A 64 -11.58 3.51 4.37
C HIS A 64 -10.42 4.43 3.95
N ALA A 65 -9.97 4.31 2.71
CA ALA A 65 -9.01 5.25 2.16
C ALA A 65 -9.79 6.55 2.01
N GLU A 66 -9.50 7.49 2.92
CA GLU A 66 -9.87 8.90 2.81
C GLU A 66 -8.63 9.68 2.35
#